data_AF-A0AAW0UJQ4-F1
#
_entry.id   AF-A0AAW0UJQ4-F1
#
_cell.length_a   1.000
_cell.length_b   1.000
_cell.length_c   1.000
_cell.angle_alpha   90.00
_cell.angle_beta   90.00
_cell.angle_gamma   90.00
#
_symmetry.space_group_name_H-M   'P 1'
#
loop_
_entity.id
_entity.type
_entity.pdbx_description
1 polymer ?
#
loop_
_entity_poly.entity_id
_entity_poly.type
_entity_poly.pdbx_seq_one_letter_code
_entity_poly.pdbx_strand_id
1 'polypeptide(L)'
;MTYWWILRNTCKDDLGEHLVLLLPPALFIVDDWEDRNKLLGIQCLHHILENTVGSELRWYGRAAVIYDALKPLLYSRESKVLSSLYPTIIKVAEILEADPAKAEKLEHDSTLDFIMQQLLQEMAYEQKLCLRSVYTAALPLLVLALNLFAVRWSKELMDALQYYVKACWPQVHYHAMHILKMAVRLLYDVTEEDCGIEAESVEVIMQEVQGLVVLLHAAAPNTVRELCRGLQDVAVHPQCEVVLQSLHAVTLEDVKEDSRTSRGVK
;
A
#
# COMPACT_ATOMS: atom_id res chain seq x y z
N MET A 1 -23.15 18.83 -4.31
CA MET A 1 -24.21 17.81 -4.13
C MET A 1 -24.85 17.40 -5.46
N THR A 2 -25.34 18.34 -6.28
CA THR A 2 -25.96 18.03 -7.59
C THR A 2 -25.03 17.34 -8.57
N TYR A 3 -23.78 17.82 -8.71
CA TYR A 3 -22.80 17.22 -9.62
C TYR A 3 -22.44 15.77 -9.26
N TRP A 4 -22.12 15.50 -7.98
CA TRP A 4 -21.85 14.14 -7.50
C TRP A 4 -23.03 13.19 -7.75
N TRP A 5 -24.26 13.68 -7.57
CA TRP A 5 -25.45 12.90 -7.88
C TRP A 5 -25.54 12.60 -9.39
N ILE A 6 -25.31 13.58 -10.27
CA ILE A 6 -25.28 13.36 -11.73
C ILE A 6 -24.26 12.28 -12.07
N LEU A 7 -23.02 12.41 -11.56
CA LEU A 7 -21.93 11.47 -11.84
C LEU A 7 -22.30 10.02 -11.48
N ARG A 8 -22.93 9.81 -10.31
CA ARG A 8 -23.33 8.46 -9.85
C ARG A 8 -24.50 7.86 -10.63
N ASN A 9 -25.31 8.67 -11.30
CA ASN A 9 -26.49 8.21 -12.04
C ASN A 9 -26.23 8.06 -13.55
N THR A 10 -25.07 8.48 -14.05
CA THR A 10 -24.66 8.22 -15.43
C THR A 10 -24.31 6.74 -15.58
N CYS A 11 -24.84 6.08 -16.62
CA CYS A 11 -24.48 4.71 -16.93
C CYS A 11 -23.00 4.59 -17.29
N LYS A 12 -22.37 3.47 -16.95
CA LYS A 12 -20.95 3.19 -17.23
C LYS A 12 -20.60 3.35 -18.71
N ASP A 13 -21.50 2.91 -19.58
CA ASP A 13 -21.31 2.95 -21.03
C ASP A 13 -21.35 4.39 -21.58
N ASP A 14 -22.10 5.30 -20.96
CA ASP A 14 -22.25 6.69 -21.39
C ASP A 14 -21.19 7.63 -20.77
N LEU A 15 -20.49 7.17 -19.74
CA LEU A 15 -19.57 8.01 -18.96
C LEU A 15 -18.35 8.45 -19.79
N GLY A 16 -17.83 7.57 -20.65
CA GLY A 16 -16.73 7.89 -21.57
C GLY A 16 -17.12 8.98 -22.58
N GLU A 17 -18.32 8.88 -23.15
CA GLU A 17 -18.83 9.83 -24.14
C GLU A 17 -19.02 11.24 -23.55
N HIS A 18 -19.47 11.30 -22.30
CA HIS A 18 -19.69 12.56 -21.60
C HIS A 18 -18.50 13.05 -20.78
N LEU A 19 -17.36 12.33 -20.82
CA LEU A 19 -16.22 12.66 -19.97
C LEU A 19 -15.64 14.05 -20.25
N VAL A 20 -15.73 14.54 -21.49
CA VAL A 20 -15.30 15.91 -21.85
C VAL A 20 -16.07 16.98 -21.06
N LEU A 21 -17.33 16.72 -20.71
CA LEU A 21 -18.17 17.62 -19.93
C LEU A 21 -18.07 17.34 -18.43
N LEU A 22 -17.88 16.08 -18.06
CA LEU A 22 -17.90 15.65 -16.66
C LEU A 22 -16.54 15.80 -15.96
N LEU A 23 -15.42 15.71 -16.68
CA LEU A 23 -14.09 15.82 -16.08
C LEU A 23 -13.75 17.24 -15.57
N PRO A 24 -13.98 18.34 -16.33
CA PRO A 24 -13.58 19.67 -15.88
C PRO A 24 -14.21 20.10 -14.54
N PRO A 25 -15.50 19.84 -14.26
CA PRO A 25 -16.08 20.12 -12.95
C PRO A 25 -15.41 19.34 -11.80
N ALA A 26 -15.05 18.07 -12.00
CA ALA A 26 -14.34 17.31 -10.97
C ALA A 26 -12.96 17.91 -10.68
N LEU A 27 -12.20 18.25 -11.73
CA LEU A 27 -10.89 18.90 -11.58
C LEU A 27 -10.99 20.24 -10.87
N PHE A 28 -11.99 21.05 -11.21
CA PHE A 28 -12.23 22.33 -10.56
C PHE A 28 -12.56 22.18 -9.07
N ILE A 29 -13.37 21.18 -8.70
CA ILE A 29 -13.71 20.91 -7.30
C ILE A 29 -12.48 20.43 -6.51
N VAL A 30 -11.58 19.68 -7.14
CA VAL A 30 -10.34 19.20 -6.50
C VAL A 30 -9.36 20.33 -6.21
N ASP A 31 -9.30 21.34 -7.08
CA ASP A 31 -8.39 22.49 -6.94
C ASP A 31 -8.81 23.48 -5.84
N ASP A 32 -9.99 23.30 -5.25
CA ASP A 32 -10.49 24.14 -4.18
C ASP A 32 -9.57 24.11 -2.95
N TRP A 33 -9.45 25.24 -2.25
CA TRP A 33 -8.67 25.35 -1.02
C TRP A 33 -9.31 24.62 0.16
N GLU A 34 -10.64 24.45 0.16
CA GLU A 34 -11.39 23.80 1.23
C GLU A 34 -11.29 22.27 1.15
N ASP A 35 -10.86 21.62 2.24
CA ASP A 35 -10.58 20.17 2.26
C ASP A 35 -11.81 19.30 1.99
N ARG A 36 -13.01 19.80 2.32
CA ARG A 36 -14.26 19.12 2.02
C ARG A 36 -14.50 19.02 0.51
N ASN A 37 -14.16 20.07 -0.22
CA ASN A 37 -14.32 20.13 -1.68
C ASN A 37 -13.24 19.28 -2.34
N LYS A 38 -11.98 19.34 -1.87
CA LYS A 38 -10.92 18.40 -2.29
C LYS A 38 -11.36 16.95 -2.15
N LEU A 39 -11.90 16.57 -1.00
CA LEU A 39 -12.36 15.20 -0.75
C LEU A 39 -13.47 14.79 -1.72
N LEU A 40 -14.47 15.65 -1.94
CA LEU A 40 -15.54 15.41 -2.90
C LEU A 40 -14.98 15.26 -4.31
N GLY A 41 -14.04 16.14 -4.70
CA GLY A 41 -13.43 16.12 -6.01
C GLY A 41 -12.62 14.85 -6.24
N ILE A 42 -11.83 14.40 -5.25
CA ILE A 42 -11.08 13.13 -5.32
C ILE A 42 -12.05 11.97 -5.49
N GLN A 43 -13.18 11.95 -4.75
CA GLN A 43 -14.20 10.91 -4.92
C GLN A 43 -14.84 10.94 -6.31
N CYS A 44 -15.09 12.11 -6.87
CA CYS A 44 -15.55 12.27 -8.26
C CYS A 44 -14.54 11.69 -9.25
N LEU A 45 -13.26 12.04 -9.12
CA LEU A 45 -12.20 11.54 -9.98
C LEU A 45 -12.01 10.03 -9.84
N HIS A 46 -12.05 9.51 -8.61
CA HIS A 46 -11.99 8.07 -8.35
C HIS A 46 -13.11 7.33 -9.07
N HIS A 47 -14.35 7.82 -8.95
CA HIS A 47 -15.48 7.24 -9.64
C HIS A 47 -15.33 7.27 -11.16
N ILE A 48 -14.82 8.37 -11.72
CA ILE A 48 -14.52 8.45 -13.16
C ILE A 48 -13.53 7.37 -13.57
N LEU A 49 -12.45 7.19 -12.82
CA LEU A 49 -11.40 6.20 -13.12
C LEU A 49 -11.90 4.76 -13.03
N GLU A 50 -12.80 4.46 -12.10
CA GLU A 50 -13.39 3.12 -11.95
C GLU A 50 -14.40 2.77 -13.04
N ASN A 51 -15.05 3.79 -13.62
CA ASN A 51 -16.18 3.60 -14.54
C ASN A 51 -15.85 3.95 -16.00
N THR A 52 -14.60 4.29 -16.30
CA THR A 52 -14.12 4.54 -17.66
C THR A 52 -12.99 3.59 -18.04
N VAL A 53 -12.83 3.34 -19.34
CA VAL A 53 -11.80 2.43 -19.82
C VAL A 53 -10.42 3.11 -19.72
N GLY A 54 -9.47 2.46 -19.05
CA GLY A 54 -8.12 3.02 -18.84
C GLY A 54 -7.38 3.37 -20.14
N SER A 55 -7.57 2.60 -21.21
CA SER A 55 -6.99 2.92 -22.52
C SER A 55 -7.56 4.22 -23.11
N GLU A 56 -8.86 4.45 -22.98
CA GLU A 56 -9.51 5.69 -23.43
C GLU A 56 -8.94 6.91 -22.68
N LEU A 57 -8.84 6.81 -21.35
CA LEU A 57 -8.27 7.86 -20.51
C LEU A 57 -6.83 8.21 -20.89
N ARG A 58 -6.04 7.21 -21.27
CA ARG A 58 -4.65 7.41 -21.71
C ARG A 58 -4.58 8.04 -23.09
N TRP A 59 -5.35 7.53 -24.06
CA TRP A 59 -5.31 7.98 -25.46
C TRP A 59 -5.67 9.45 -25.60
N TYR A 60 -6.64 9.94 -24.83
CA TYR A 60 -7.04 11.36 -24.83
C TYR A 60 -6.24 12.21 -23.83
N GLY A 61 -5.19 11.67 -23.20
CA GLY A 61 -4.36 12.40 -22.21
C GLY A 61 -5.07 12.75 -20.91
N ARG A 62 -6.31 12.28 -20.70
CA ARG A 62 -7.14 12.60 -19.54
C ARG A 62 -6.55 12.03 -18.24
N ALA A 63 -5.95 10.84 -18.29
CA ALA A 63 -5.26 10.25 -17.15
C ALA A 63 -4.09 11.14 -16.65
N ALA A 64 -3.32 11.75 -17.57
CA ALA A 64 -2.21 12.63 -17.21
C ALA A 64 -2.72 13.90 -16.53
N VAL A 65 -3.79 14.50 -17.07
CA VAL A 65 -4.43 15.68 -16.46
C VAL A 65 -4.95 15.38 -15.05
N ILE A 66 -5.57 14.22 -14.85
CA ILE A 66 -6.04 13.79 -13.52
C ILE A 66 -4.85 13.61 -12.58
N TYR A 67 -3.78 12.96 -13.04
CA TYR A 67 -2.56 12.76 -12.24
C TYR A 67 -1.94 14.10 -11.82
N ASP A 68 -1.77 15.03 -12.75
CA ASP A 68 -1.18 16.34 -12.49
C ASP A 68 -2.02 17.18 -11.53
N ALA A 69 -3.35 17.04 -11.55
CA ALA A 69 -4.24 17.68 -10.58
C ALA A 69 -4.17 17.05 -9.17
N LEU A 70 -3.95 15.74 -9.09
CA LEU A 70 -3.86 15.02 -7.81
C LEU A 70 -2.48 15.13 -7.16
N LYS A 71 -1.41 15.26 -7.96
CA LYS A 71 -0.02 15.25 -7.49
C LYS A 71 0.28 16.32 -6.41
N PRO A 72 -0.18 17.59 -6.52
CA PRO A 72 0.05 18.59 -5.47
C PRO A 72 -0.58 18.22 -4.12
N LEU A 73 -1.64 17.42 -4.11
CA LEU A 73 -2.34 17.02 -2.90
C LEU A 73 -1.57 15.99 -2.06
N LEU A 74 -0.52 15.36 -2.62
CA LEU A 74 0.38 14.49 -1.87
C LEU A 74 1.09 15.22 -0.72
N TYR A 75 1.26 16.54 -0.84
CA TYR A 75 1.85 17.39 0.19
C TYR A 75 0.83 17.92 1.22
N SER A 76 -0.44 17.53 1.10
CA SER A 76 -1.48 17.92 2.07
C SER A 76 -1.20 17.32 3.45
N ARG A 77 -1.53 18.07 4.50
CA ARG A 77 -1.43 17.61 5.90
C ARG A 77 -2.73 17.04 6.45
N GLU A 78 -3.75 16.93 5.60
CA GLU A 78 -5.08 16.46 5.99
C GLU A 78 -5.24 14.96 5.77
N SER A 79 -5.35 14.23 6.89
CA SER A 79 -5.46 12.77 6.90
C SER A 79 -6.62 12.23 6.05
N LYS A 80 -7.78 12.90 6.08
CA LYS A 80 -8.95 12.49 5.30
C LYS A 80 -8.72 12.65 3.79
N VAL A 81 -8.09 13.75 3.39
CA VAL A 81 -7.76 14.01 1.97
C VAL A 81 -6.78 12.96 1.48
N LEU A 82 -5.69 12.73 2.21
CA LEU A 82 -4.69 11.71 1.85
C LEU A 82 -5.28 10.29 1.80
N SER A 83 -6.15 9.93 2.74
CA SER A 83 -6.78 8.60 2.76
C SER A 83 -7.61 8.30 1.51
N SER A 84 -8.25 9.32 0.92
CA SER A 84 -8.98 9.19 -0.34
C SER A 84 -8.07 9.37 -1.55
N LEU A 85 -6.99 10.15 -1.41
CA LEU A 85 -6.05 10.45 -2.48
C LEU A 85 -5.23 9.23 -2.87
N TYR A 86 -4.63 8.51 -1.92
CA TYR A 86 -3.70 7.41 -2.22
C TYR A 86 -4.31 6.33 -3.13
N PRO A 87 -5.50 5.76 -2.83
CA PRO A 87 -6.12 4.79 -3.75
C PRO A 87 -6.37 5.37 -5.15
N THR A 88 -6.70 6.67 -5.22
CA THR A 88 -7.03 7.35 -6.48
C THR A 88 -5.79 7.63 -7.32
N ILE A 89 -4.74 8.21 -6.74
CA ILE A 89 -3.52 8.56 -7.47
C ILE A 89 -2.75 7.31 -7.92
N ILE A 90 -2.74 6.25 -7.11
CA ILE A 90 -2.19 4.94 -7.48
C ILE A 90 -2.94 4.39 -8.69
N LYS A 91 -4.28 4.46 -8.68
CA LYS A 91 -5.09 3.98 -9.80
C LYS A 91 -4.80 4.72 -11.10
N VAL A 92 -4.61 6.04 -11.04
CA VAL A 92 -4.23 6.83 -12.21
C VAL A 92 -2.83 6.45 -12.70
N ALA A 93 -1.88 6.28 -11.79
CA ALA A 93 -0.52 5.88 -12.11
C ALA A 93 -0.48 4.52 -12.81
N GLU A 94 -1.23 3.51 -12.33
CA GLU A 94 -1.40 2.22 -13.03
C GLU A 94 -1.91 2.41 -14.47
N ILE A 95 -2.88 3.31 -14.67
CA ILE A 95 -3.43 3.62 -16.00
C ILE A 95 -2.37 4.33 -16.86
N LEU A 96 -1.49 5.16 -16.30
CA LEU A 96 -0.41 5.80 -17.06
C LEU A 96 0.72 4.84 -17.43
N GLU A 97 1.00 3.86 -16.58
CA GLU A 97 2.12 2.93 -16.72
C GLU A 97 1.81 1.68 -17.54
N ALA A 98 0.54 1.29 -17.65
CA ALA A 98 0.13 0.18 -18.53
C ALA A 98 0.25 0.53 -20.05
N ASP A 99 1.07 1.52 -20.41
CA ASP A 99 1.39 1.93 -21.79
C ASP A 99 2.30 0.90 -22.46
N PRO A 100 1.84 0.19 -23.51
CA PRO A 100 2.66 -0.79 -24.20
C PRO A 100 3.93 -0.18 -24.81
N ALA A 101 3.94 1.13 -25.11
CA ALA A 101 5.12 1.81 -25.63
C ALA A 101 6.24 2.01 -24.58
N LYS A 102 5.91 1.88 -23.29
CA LYS A 102 6.85 2.04 -22.17
C LYS A 102 7.23 0.70 -21.52
N ALA A 103 6.49 -0.38 -21.82
CA ALA A 103 6.67 -1.70 -21.21
C ALA A 103 8.08 -2.31 -21.41
N GLU A 104 8.78 -1.97 -22.50
CA GLU A 104 10.12 -2.50 -22.80
C GLU A 104 11.27 -1.66 -22.23
N LYS A 105 10.99 -0.52 -21.61
CA LYS A 105 12.02 0.40 -21.10
C LYS A 105 12.15 0.25 -19.59
N LEU A 106 13.13 -0.54 -19.16
CA LEU A 106 13.54 -0.73 -17.75
C LEU A 106 14.09 0.55 -17.06
N GLU A 107 14.21 1.67 -17.78
CA GLU A 107 14.94 2.87 -17.34
C GLU A 107 14.06 4.03 -16.83
N HIS A 108 12.74 3.87 -16.70
CA HIS A 108 11.90 4.99 -16.29
C HIS A 108 11.67 5.05 -14.77
N ASP A 109 11.99 6.20 -14.17
CA ASP A 109 11.36 6.68 -12.94
C ASP A 109 9.85 6.64 -13.14
N SER A 110 9.23 5.57 -12.67
CA SER A 110 7.80 5.34 -12.85
C SER A 110 7.01 6.36 -12.00
N THR A 111 5.79 6.68 -12.41
CA THR A 111 4.91 7.52 -11.60
C THR A 111 4.64 6.88 -10.24
N LEU A 112 4.55 5.55 -10.19
CA LEU A 112 4.43 4.78 -8.97
C LEU A 112 5.68 4.89 -8.08
N ASP A 113 6.87 4.90 -8.66
CA ASP A 113 8.11 5.10 -7.93
C ASP A 113 8.22 6.47 -7.29
N PHE A 114 7.79 7.51 -8.01
CA PHE A 114 7.69 8.85 -7.44
C PHE A 114 6.74 8.85 -6.22
N ILE A 115 5.57 8.21 -6.33
CA ILE A 115 4.61 8.14 -5.22
C ILE A 115 5.19 7.33 -4.05
N MET A 116 5.89 6.21 -4.33
CA MET A 116 6.54 5.38 -3.32
C MET A 116 7.64 6.15 -2.58
N GLN A 117 8.54 6.79 -3.31
CA GLN A 117 9.59 7.63 -2.75
C GLN A 117 9.00 8.72 -1.86
N GLN A 118 7.99 9.44 -2.36
CA GLN A 118 7.32 10.50 -1.62
C GLN A 118 6.65 9.96 -0.36
N LEU A 119 5.96 8.83 -0.43
CA LEU A 119 5.32 8.23 0.73
C LEU A 119 6.34 7.82 1.80
N LEU A 120 7.42 7.14 1.42
CA LEU A 120 8.46 6.69 2.34
C LEU A 120 9.15 7.88 3.02
N GLN A 121 9.41 8.95 2.26
CA GLN A 121 9.97 10.18 2.80
C GLN A 121 9.02 10.84 3.82
N GLU A 122 7.74 11.02 3.49
CA GLU A 122 6.77 11.59 4.45
C GLU A 122 6.63 10.68 5.68
N MET A 123 6.59 9.37 5.50
CA MET A 123 6.48 8.41 6.61
C MET A 123 7.68 8.47 7.56
N ALA A 124 8.90 8.69 7.06
CA ALA A 124 10.11 8.77 7.87
C ALA A 124 10.13 10.01 8.79
N TYR A 125 9.60 11.15 8.32
CA TYR A 125 9.64 12.41 9.06
C TYR A 125 8.31 12.78 9.75
N GLU A 126 7.21 12.09 9.47
CA GLU A 126 5.91 12.41 10.05
C GLU A 126 5.84 12.00 11.53
N GLN A 127 5.25 12.85 12.36
CA GLN A 127 5.08 12.62 13.80
C GLN A 127 3.61 12.40 14.18
N LYS A 128 2.66 12.87 13.36
CA LYS A 128 1.24 12.72 13.63
C LYS A 128 0.78 11.29 13.35
N LEU A 129 0.26 10.63 14.39
CA LEU A 129 -0.23 9.25 14.31
C LEU A 129 -1.31 9.06 13.24
N CYS A 130 -2.23 10.02 13.07
CA CYS A 130 -3.28 9.95 12.06
C CYS A 130 -2.74 9.90 10.63
N LEU A 131 -1.62 10.59 10.35
CA LEU A 131 -1.00 10.58 9.03
C LEU A 131 -0.17 9.30 8.81
N ARG A 132 0.56 8.85 9.84
CA ARG A 132 1.28 7.57 9.79
C ARG A 132 0.34 6.38 9.53
N SER A 133 -0.85 6.40 10.13
CA SER A 133 -1.89 5.39 9.88
C SER A 133 -2.31 5.38 8.40
N VAL A 134 -2.48 6.55 7.79
CA VAL A 134 -2.80 6.69 6.36
C VAL A 134 -1.65 6.19 5.47
N TYR A 135 -0.40 6.58 5.74
CA TYR A 135 0.76 6.09 4.97
C TYR A 135 0.92 4.57 5.09
N THR A 136 0.74 4.02 6.29
CA THR A 136 0.79 2.57 6.53
C THR A 136 -0.33 1.82 5.80
N ALA A 137 -1.52 2.42 5.67
CA ALA A 137 -2.62 1.84 4.91
C ALA A 137 -2.41 1.94 3.39
N ALA A 138 -1.73 2.99 2.92
CA ALA A 138 -1.42 3.20 1.50
C ALA A 138 -0.25 2.33 1.01
N LEU A 139 0.71 1.99 1.87
CA LEU A 139 1.86 1.16 1.55
C LEU A 139 1.51 -0.17 0.85
N PRO A 140 0.60 -1.01 1.38
CA PRO A 140 0.19 -2.24 0.70
C PRO A 140 -0.37 -2.00 -0.70
N LEU A 141 -1.08 -0.88 -0.93
CA LEU A 141 -1.64 -0.55 -2.24
C LEU A 141 -0.54 -0.24 -3.25
N LEU A 142 0.50 0.50 -2.83
CA LEU A 142 1.65 0.82 -3.68
C LEU A 142 2.51 -0.39 -3.97
N VAL A 143 2.78 -1.24 -2.97
CA VAL A 143 3.55 -2.47 -3.18
C VAL A 143 2.83 -3.38 -4.19
N LEU A 144 1.50 -3.50 -4.09
CA LEU A 144 0.71 -4.25 -5.07
C LEU A 144 0.77 -3.64 -6.48
N ALA A 145 0.73 -2.31 -6.59
CA ALA A 145 0.79 -1.63 -7.88
C ALA A 145 2.19 -1.74 -8.54
N LEU A 146 3.27 -1.66 -7.75
CA LEU A 146 4.65 -1.82 -8.22
C LEU A 146 5.03 -3.28 -8.51
N ASN A 147 4.37 -4.25 -7.86
CA ASN A 147 4.70 -5.67 -7.99
C ASN A 147 6.20 -5.94 -7.73
N LEU A 148 6.90 -6.70 -8.59
CA LEU A 148 8.33 -7.00 -8.45
C LEU A 148 9.22 -5.75 -8.30
N PHE A 149 8.82 -4.60 -8.85
CA PHE A 149 9.59 -3.36 -8.71
C PHE A 149 9.62 -2.83 -7.26
N ALA A 150 8.70 -3.27 -6.41
CA ALA A 150 8.70 -2.93 -4.98
C ALA A 150 9.96 -3.44 -4.27
N VAL A 151 10.62 -4.50 -4.78
CA VAL A 151 11.85 -5.05 -4.20
C VAL A 151 12.99 -4.03 -4.20
N ARG A 152 13.02 -3.12 -5.18
CA ARG A 152 14.02 -2.02 -5.22
C ARG A 152 13.96 -1.14 -3.97
N TRP A 153 12.77 -1.01 -3.38
CA TRP A 153 12.52 -0.22 -2.17
C TRP A 153 12.54 -1.08 -0.90
N SER A 154 12.98 -2.34 -0.97
CA SER A 154 12.92 -3.30 0.15
C SER A 154 13.62 -2.77 1.40
N LYS A 155 14.80 -2.18 1.26
CA LYS A 155 15.55 -1.63 2.39
C LYS A 155 14.80 -0.47 3.07
N GLU A 156 14.38 0.53 2.30
CA GLU A 156 13.64 1.69 2.79
C GLU A 156 12.28 1.30 3.38
N LEU A 157 11.60 0.31 2.79
CA LEU A 157 10.37 -0.27 3.31
C LEU A 157 10.60 -0.92 4.68
N MET A 158 11.67 -1.70 4.82
CA MET A 158 12.00 -2.36 6.08
C MET A 158 12.34 -1.35 7.17
N ASP A 159 13.18 -0.35 6.86
CA ASP A 159 13.53 0.72 7.78
C ASP A 159 12.28 1.49 8.26
N ALA A 160 11.41 1.88 7.32
CA ALA A 160 10.18 2.61 7.63
C ALA A 160 9.21 1.78 8.48
N LEU A 161 9.01 0.51 8.16
CA LEU A 161 8.10 -0.39 8.89
C LEU A 161 8.64 -0.72 10.29
N GLN A 162 9.94 -1.03 10.42
CA GLN A 162 10.55 -1.28 11.73
C GLN A 162 10.48 -0.05 12.62
N TYR A 163 10.74 1.14 12.07
CA TYR A 163 10.59 2.39 12.80
C TYR A 163 9.14 2.65 13.21
N TYR A 164 8.17 2.39 12.32
CA TYR A 164 6.75 2.53 12.62
C TYR A 164 6.32 1.62 13.78
N VAL A 165 6.72 0.35 13.78
CA VAL A 165 6.41 -0.60 14.86
C VAL A 165 6.98 -0.12 16.19
N LYS A 166 8.24 0.36 16.22
CA LYS A 166 8.87 0.90 17.43
C LYS A 166 8.18 2.16 17.94
N ALA A 167 7.80 3.06 17.04
CA ALA A 167 7.29 4.38 17.40
C ALA A 167 5.78 4.40 17.68
N CYS A 168 5.01 3.46 17.12
CA CYS A 168 3.55 3.41 17.27
C CYS A 168 3.08 2.35 18.28
N TRP A 169 3.99 1.75 19.05
CA TRP A 169 3.60 0.89 20.18
C TRP A 169 2.82 1.72 21.20
N PRO A 170 1.63 1.29 21.67
CA PRO A 170 1.00 -0.04 21.51
C PRO A 170 -0.06 -0.15 20.39
N GLN A 171 -0.30 0.90 19.59
CA GLN A 171 -1.35 0.94 18.56
C GLN A 171 -1.05 0.10 17.30
N VAL A 172 0.13 -0.51 17.21
CA VAL A 172 0.58 -1.31 16.07
C VAL A 172 -0.40 -2.45 15.72
N HIS A 173 -1.13 -2.99 16.69
CA HIS A 173 -2.08 -4.10 16.46
C HIS A 173 -3.15 -3.81 15.41
N TYR A 174 -3.62 -2.56 15.24
CA TYR A 174 -4.57 -2.20 14.19
C TYR A 174 -4.00 -2.33 12.77
N HIS A 175 -2.67 -2.26 12.64
CA HIS A 175 -1.96 -2.29 11.37
C HIS A 175 -1.16 -3.58 11.14
N ALA A 176 -1.09 -4.46 12.15
CA ALA A 176 -0.33 -5.72 12.08
C ALA A 176 -0.71 -6.58 10.88
N MET A 177 -2.00 -6.66 10.51
CA MET A 177 -2.45 -7.40 9.33
C MET A 177 -1.85 -6.83 8.03
N HIS A 178 -1.83 -5.51 7.87
CA HIS A 178 -1.31 -4.86 6.66
C HIS A 178 0.21 -5.07 6.56
N ILE A 179 0.93 -4.87 7.67
CA ILE A 179 2.39 -5.05 7.74
C ILE A 179 2.76 -6.51 7.44
N LEU A 180 2.06 -7.46 8.06
CA LEU A 180 2.32 -8.89 7.84
C LEU A 180 2.01 -9.31 6.40
N LYS A 181 0.89 -8.83 5.83
CA LYS A 181 0.53 -9.12 4.43
C LYS A 181 1.58 -8.59 3.45
N MET A 182 2.12 -7.39 3.70
CA MET A 182 3.23 -6.84 2.91
C MET A 182 4.50 -7.68 3.03
N ALA A 183 4.89 -8.03 4.26
CA ALA A 183 6.06 -8.85 4.52
C ALA A 183 5.99 -10.20 3.79
N VAL A 184 4.84 -10.88 3.88
CA VAL A 184 4.61 -12.16 3.17
C VAL A 184 4.61 -11.96 1.65
N ARG A 185 4.03 -10.87 1.14
CA ARG A 185 4.05 -10.60 -0.30
C ARG A 185 5.47 -10.38 -0.82
N LEU A 186 6.28 -9.60 -0.11
CA LEU A 186 7.68 -9.38 -0.48
C LEU A 186 8.48 -10.69 -0.47
N LEU A 187 8.26 -11.56 0.53
CA LEU A 187 8.87 -12.90 0.53
C LEU A 187 8.46 -13.71 -0.69
N TYR A 188 7.18 -13.71 -1.05
CA TYR A 188 6.69 -14.40 -2.23
C TYR A 188 7.36 -13.87 -3.51
N ASP A 189 7.38 -12.55 -3.68
CA ASP A 189 7.92 -11.89 -4.88
C ASP A 189 9.43 -12.17 -5.06
N VAL A 190 10.17 -12.30 -3.96
CA VAL A 190 11.63 -12.58 -3.97
C VAL A 190 11.94 -14.07 -4.05
N THR A 191 10.98 -14.95 -3.72
CA THR A 191 11.16 -16.42 -3.81
C THR A 191 10.55 -17.04 -5.06
N GLU A 192 9.92 -16.27 -5.93
CA GLU A 192 9.58 -16.75 -7.28
C GLU A 192 10.85 -17.07 -8.08
N GLU A 193 10.85 -18.23 -8.74
CA GLU A 193 12.00 -18.79 -9.47
C GLU A 193 12.50 -17.86 -10.60
N ASP A 194 11.64 -16.96 -11.10
CA ASP A 194 11.92 -16.04 -12.20
C ASP A 194 12.15 -14.57 -11.76
N CYS A 195 12.39 -14.30 -10.47
CA CYS A 195 12.45 -12.93 -9.95
C CYS A 195 13.66 -12.11 -10.45
N GLY A 196 14.69 -12.74 -11.02
CA GLY A 196 15.86 -12.08 -11.60
C GLY A 196 16.77 -11.37 -10.58
N ILE A 197 16.57 -11.61 -9.27
CA ILE A 197 17.34 -11.02 -8.17
C ILE A 197 18.49 -11.95 -7.80
N GLU A 198 19.66 -11.39 -7.47
CA GLU A 198 20.82 -12.15 -7.02
C GLU A 198 20.55 -12.86 -5.67
N ALA A 199 21.00 -14.11 -5.54
CA ALA A 199 20.75 -14.93 -4.35
C ALA A 199 21.21 -14.27 -3.03
N GLU A 200 22.33 -13.54 -3.05
CA GLU A 200 22.82 -12.79 -1.88
C GLU A 200 21.83 -11.69 -1.45
N SER A 201 21.22 -10.99 -2.42
CA SER A 201 20.22 -9.96 -2.14
C SER A 201 18.91 -10.57 -1.62
N VAL A 202 18.53 -11.76 -2.11
CA VAL A 202 17.38 -12.52 -1.59
C VAL A 202 17.57 -12.85 -0.11
N GLU A 203 18.75 -13.36 0.27
CA GLU A 203 19.05 -13.70 1.66
C GLU A 203 18.97 -12.49 2.61
N VAL A 204 19.50 -11.33 2.18
CA VAL A 204 19.42 -10.08 2.96
C VAL A 204 17.97 -9.65 3.17
N ILE A 205 17.16 -9.65 2.11
CA ILE A 205 15.74 -9.28 2.21
C ILE A 205 15.00 -10.22 3.16
N MET A 206 15.28 -11.52 3.09
CA MET A 206 14.66 -12.50 3.98
C MET A 206 15.02 -12.26 5.45
N GLN A 207 16.27 -11.90 5.74
CA GLN A 207 16.70 -11.56 7.10
C GLN A 207 15.99 -10.30 7.63
N GLU A 208 15.85 -9.27 6.80
CA GLU A 208 15.12 -8.04 7.17
C GLU A 208 13.63 -8.31 7.41
N VAL A 209 12.99 -9.12 6.56
CA VAL A 209 11.59 -9.54 6.77
C VAL A 209 11.45 -10.30 8.09
N GLN A 210 12.36 -11.23 8.37
CA GLN A 210 12.36 -11.99 9.62
C GLN A 210 12.48 -11.06 10.83
N GLY A 211 13.39 -10.09 10.79
CA GLY A 211 13.56 -9.08 11.83
C GLY A 211 12.30 -8.25 12.07
N LEU A 212 11.65 -7.79 10.99
CA LEU A 212 10.38 -7.05 11.06
C LEU A 212 9.27 -7.89 11.70
N VAL A 213 9.16 -9.16 11.32
CA VAL A 213 8.12 -10.06 11.84
C VAL A 213 8.30 -10.34 13.34
N VAL A 214 9.54 -10.59 13.79
CA VAL A 214 9.86 -10.77 15.22
C VAL A 214 9.52 -9.50 16.01
N LEU A 215 9.89 -8.34 15.49
CA LEU A 215 9.58 -7.04 16.11
C LEU A 215 8.06 -6.81 16.19
N LEU A 216 7.32 -7.14 15.13
CA LEU A 216 5.87 -7.00 15.08
C LEU A 216 5.19 -7.94 16.08
N HIS A 217 5.69 -9.16 16.23
CA HIS A 217 5.18 -10.10 17.24
C HIS A 217 5.42 -9.59 18.66
N ALA A 218 6.63 -9.10 18.96
CA ALA A 218 6.94 -8.52 20.27
C ALA A 218 6.03 -7.32 20.59
N ALA A 219 5.65 -6.54 19.58
CA ALA A 219 4.74 -5.40 19.74
C ALA A 219 3.25 -5.78 19.88
N ALA A 220 2.79 -6.84 19.20
CA ALA A 220 1.39 -7.25 19.14
C ALA A 220 1.22 -8.79 19.08
N PRO A 221 1.55 -9.53 20.16
CA PRO A 221 1.71 -10.98 20.12
C PRO A 221 0.40 -11.72 19.81
N ASN A 222 -0.70 -11.32 20.45
CA ASN A 222 -2.01 -11.95 20.28
C ASN A 222 -2.55 -11.77 18.86
N THR A 223 -2.43 -10.57 18.30
CA THR A 223 -2.90 -10.26 16.95
C THR A 223 -2.11 -11.02 15.89
N VAL A 224 -0.77 -11.04 16.00
CA VAL A 224 0.08 -11.80 15.06
C VAL A 224 -0.23 -13.29 15.14
N ARG A 225 -0.44 -13.83 16.35
CA ARG A 225 -0.82 -15.23 16.54
C ARG A 225 -2.15 -15.56 15.86
N GLU A 226 -3.17 -14.71 16.00
CA GLU A 226 -4.46 -14.90 15.35
C GLU A 226 -4.35 -14.84 13.82
N LEU A 227 -3.58 -13.89 13.29
CA LEU A 227 -3.35 -13.75 11.85
C LEU A 227 -2.60 -14.95 11.25
N CYS A 228 -1.68 -15.55 12.01
CA CYS A 228 -0.84 -16.66 11.54
C CYS A 228 -1.45 -18.06 11.73
N ARG A 229 -2.59 -18.20 12.42
CA ARG A 229 -3.19 -19.52 12.74
C ARG A 229 -3.46 -20.43 11.53
N GLY A 230 -3.63 -19.88 10.32
CA GLY A 230 -3.88 -20.64 9.08
C GLY A 230 -2.65 -20.85 8.19
N LEU A 231 -1.49 -20.28 8.52
CA LEU A 231 -0.27 -20.41 7.70
C LEU A 231 0.45 -21.76 7.88
N GLN A 232 0.10 -22.51 8.93
CA GLN A 232 0.65 -23.83 9.25
C GLN A 232 0.34 -24.91 8.20
N ASP A 233 -0.78 -24.77 7.50
CA ASP A 233 -1.27 -25.77 6.55
C ASP A 233 -0.89 -25.46 5.08
N VAL A 234 -0.16 -24.36 4.85
CA VAL A 234 0.20 -23.89 3.51
C VAL A 234 1.54 -24.50 3.09
N ALA A 235 1.60 -25.09 1.90
CA ALA A 235 2.86 -25.58 1.33
C ALA A 235 3.80 -24.39 1.07
N VAL A 236 4.97 -24.42 1.69
CA VAL A 236 5.94 -23.32 1.68
C VAL A 236 7.12 -23.68 0.78
N HIS A 237 7.62 -22.70 0.02
CA HIS A 237 8.92 -22.80 -0.62
C HIS A 237 10.03 -23.03 0.44
N PRO A 238 11.00 -23.96 0.21
CA PRO A 238 12.02 -24.34 1.20
C PRO A 238 12.88 -23.17 1.69
N GLN A 239 13.05 -22.13 0.88
CA GLN A 239 13.76 -20.91 1.30
C GLN A 239 12.97 -20.13 2.36
N CYS A 240 11.65 -20.04 2.24
CA CYS A 240 10.78 -19.33 3.20
C CYS A 240 10.56 -20.09 4.52
N GLU A 241 11.01 -21.35 4.60
CA GLU A 241 10.80 -22.19 5.76
C GLU A 241 11.43 -21.61 7.03
N VAL A 242 12.59 -20.94 6.93
CA VAL A 242 13.27 -20.31 8.08
C VAL A 242 12.48 -19.14 8.66
N VAL A 243 11.88 -18.30 7.81
CA VAL A 243 11.08 -17.14 8.24
C VAL A 243 9.76 -17.60 8.87
N LEU A 244 9.15 -18.65 8.32
CA LEU A 244 7.97 -19.26 8.92
C LEU A 244 8.30 -20.06 10.18
N GLN A 245 9.43 -20.75 10.27
CA GLN A 245 9.87 -21.42 11.49
C GLN A 245 10.11 -20.41 12.61
N SER A 246 10.60 -19.19 12.29
CA SER A 246 10.69 -18.09 13.25
C SER A 246 9.31 -17.65 13.75
N LEU A 247 8.31 -17.59 12.86
CA LEU A 247 6.91 -17.39 13.24
C LEU A 247 6.35 -18.54 14.10
N HIS A 248 6.70 -19.80 13.81
CA HIS A 248 6.27 -20.98 14.55
C HIS A 248 6.90 -21.07 15.95
N ALA A 249 8.21 -20.84 16.06
CA ALA A 249 8.94 -20.82 17.33
C ALA A 249 8.35 -19.76 18.27
N VAL A 250 8.06 -18.58 17.71
CA VAL A 250 7.43 -17.46 18.40
C VAL A 250 5.98 -17.78 18.84
N THR A 251 5.23 -18.61 18.10
CA THR A 251 3.92 -19.09 18.57
C THR A 251 3.98 -20.18 19.65
N LEU A 252 5.10 -20.90 19.81
CA LEU A 252 5.25 -22.03 20.73
C LEU A 252 5.87 -21.66 22.08
N GLU A 253 6.71 -20.62 22.14
CA GLU A 253 7.38 -20.21 23.39
C GLU A 253 6.41 -19.66 24.45
N ASP A 254 5.33 -18.97 24.05
CA ASP A 254 4.33 -18.42 24.97
C ASP A 254 3.26 -19.42 25.42
N VAL A 255 3.01 -20.51 24.67
CA VAL A 255 2.11 -21.59 25.14
C VAL A 255 2.69 -22.25 26.39
N LYS A 256 4.03 -22.24 26.54
CA LYS A 256 4.71 -22.67 27.78
C LYS A 256 4.60 -21.66 28.92
N GLU A 257 4.42 -20.37 28.65
CA GLU A 257 4.19 -19.37 29.69
C GLU A 257 2.74 -19.37 30.18
N ASP A 258 1.74 -19.45 29.29
CA ASP A 258 0.31 -19.57 29.66
C ASP A 258 -0.01 -20.88 30.41
N SER A 259 0.75 -21.96 30.13
CA SER A 259 0.64 -23.23 30.88
C SER A 259 1.42 -23.24 32.20
N ARG A 260 2.33 -22.27 32.44
CA ARG A 260 3.02 -22.07 33.72
C ARG A 260 2.26 -21.14 34.65
N THR A 261 1.64 -20.07 34.15
CA THR A 261 0.79 -19.16 34.95
C THR A 261 -0.50 -19.85 35.41
N SER A 262 -1.02 -20.82 34.66
CA SER A 262 -2.18 -21.64 35.07
C SER A 262 -1.85 -22.79 36.04
N ARG A 263 -0.56 -23.12 36.24
CA ARG A 263 -0.10 -24.10 37.25
C ARG A 263 0.46 -23.47 38.54
N GLY A 264 0.54 -22.14 38.63
CA GLY A 264 1.00 -21.41 39.81
C GLY A 264 -0.09 -20.89 40.76
N VAL A 265 -1.37 -21.16 40.47
CA VAL A 265 -2.49 -20.85 41.36
C VAL A 265 -3.23 -22.15 41.67
N LYS A 266 -2.67 -22.94 42.59
CA LYS A 266 -3.37 -23.90 43.43
C LYS A 266 -2.50 -24.29 44.62
#